data_AF-A0A4V3RA12-F1
#
_entry.id   AF-A0A4V3RA12-F1
#
_cell.length_a   1.000
_cell.length_b   1.000
_cell.length_c   1.000
_cell.angle_alpha   90.00
_cell.angle_beta   90.00
_cell.angle_gamma   90.00
#
_symmetry.space_group_name_H-M   'P 1'
#
loop_
_entity.id
_entity.type
_entity.pdbx_description
1 polymer ?
#
loop_
_entity_poly.entity_id
_entity_poly.type
_entity_poly.pdbx_seq_one_letter_code
_entity_poly.pdbx_strand_id
1 'polypeptide(L)'
;MRAKKDAERQGEMKYEQLDIFSFMQPRQAEEPPILLSKGQEVYLVNKGDVIKCTVCDDENSWICGENNRGYRLVTEGGGYDCTWNSAILGKEAFTNYDSAKAKANEYLKTHDGIILAANIKPINTVAYSCVRDCGNGEKIAFYCDLGNDMYYISEFMTYHHICKGKKAVRKFMGQQAFKYNNPKEISGFIPVFKNMYKCTEQSDWDYAEYSYVYAVGERI
;
A
#
# COMPACT_ATOMS: atom_id res chain seq x y z
N MET A 1 76.70 -17.93 25.59
CA MET A 1 75.82 -16.79 25.94
C MET A 1 75.06 -16.39 24.67
N ARG A 2 73.71 -16.47 24.69
CA ARG A 2 72.74 -16.02 23.68
C ARG A 2 72.80 -16.61 22.25
N ALA A 3 72.09 -17.73 22.06
CA ALA A 3 71.37 -18.01 20.82
C ALA A 3 69.88 -17.73 21.07
N LYS A 4 69.34 -16.69 20.42
CA LYS A 4 67.90 -16.44 20.23
C LYS A 4 67.77 -16.08 18.75
N LYS A 5 67.19 -16.97 17.95
CA LYS A 5 65.75 -17.01 17.61
C LYS A 5 65.38 -15.80 16.79
N ASP A 6 65.35 -15.97 15.47
CA ASP A 6 64.32 -15.37 14.64
C ASP A 6 63.80 -16.46 13.69
N ALA A 7 62.48 -16.60 13.73
CA ALA A 7 61.70 -17.67 13.16
C ALA A 7 60.99 -17.13 11.91
N GLU A 8 61.43 -17.54 10.73
CA GLU A 8 60.65 -17.36 9.51
C GLU A 8 59.74 -18.58 9.34
N ARG A 9 58.52 -18.42 9.86
CA ARG A 9 57.42 -19.35 9.69
C ARG A 9 56.78 -19.03 8.32
N GLN A 10 57.26 -19.66 7.25
CA GLN A 10 56.52 -19.69 5.98
C GLN A 10 55.29 -20.58 6.17
N GLY A 11 54.17 -19.95 6.52
CA GLY A 11 52.86 -20.61 6.42
C GLY A 11 52.38 -20.51 4.98
N GLU A 12 52.35 -21.63 4.26
CA GLU A 12 51.63 -21.73 3.00
C GLU A 12 50.15 -21.38 3.25
N MET A 13 49.67 -20.27 2.69
CA MET A 13 48.24 -20.05 2.55
C MET A 13 47.71 -21.09 1.57
N LYS A 14 47.14 -22.18 2.10
CA LYS A 14 46.21 -23.01 1.33
C LYS A 14 44.98 -22.17 1.05
N TYR A 15 44.87 -21.67 -0.17
CA TYR A 15 43.59 -21.22 -0.70
C TYR A 15 42.73 -22.48 -0.84
N GLU A 16 41.72 -22.63 0.02
CA GLU A 16 40.66 -23.60 -0.21
C GLU A 16 39.92 -23.15 -1.47
N GLN A 17 40.15 -23.87 -2.58
CA GLN A 17 39.35 -23.71 -3.78
C GLN A 17 37.94 -24.18 -3.44
N LEU A 18 37.01 -23.23 -3.37
CA LEU A 18 35.59 -23.53 -3.22
C LEU A 18 35.16 -24.42 -4.39
N ASP A 19 34.75 -25.65 -4.07
CA ASP A 19 34.29 -26.62 -5.06
C ASP A 19 32.97 -26.13 -5.67
N ILE A 20 32.97 -25.84 -6.98
CA ILE A 20 31.79 -25.37 -7.68
C ILE A 20 30.65 -26.39 -7.60
N PHE A 21 30.96 -27.69 -7.48
CA PHE A 21 29.96 -28.75 -7.36
C PHE A 21 29.25 -28.74 -6.01
N SER A 22 29.87 -28.18 -4.96
CA SER A 22 29.19 -27.96 -3.67
C SER A 22 28.10 -26.88 -3.74
N PHE A 23 28.19 -25.94 -4.69
CA PHE A 23 27.11 -24.98 -5.00
C PHE A 23 26.06 -25.55 -5.98
N MET A 24 26.43 -26.58 -6.74
CA MET A 24 25.55 -27.25 -7.70
C MET A 24 24.77 -28.42 -7.10
N GLN A 25 24.99 -28.76 -5.82
CA GLN A 25 24.10 -29.68 -5.13
C GLN A 25 22.71 -29.07 -5.10
N PRO A 26 21.67 -29.72 -5.66
CA PRO A 26 20.32 -29.27 -5.45
C PRO A 26 20.06 -29.36 -3.95
N ARG A 27 20.05 -28.22 -3.26
CA ARG A 27 19.37 -28.14 -1.99
C ARG A 27 17.93 -28.51 -2.32
N GLN A 28 17.49 -29.70 -1.94
CA GLN A 28 16.08 -29.96 -1.72
C GLN A 28 15.68 -29.09 -0.51
N ALA A 29 15.63 -27.78 -0.71
CA ALA A 29 14.88 -26.91 0.16
C ALA A 29 13.44 -27.34 -0.05
N GLU A 30 12.82 -27.91 0.99
CA GLU A 30 11.38 -28.12 0.98
C GLU A 30 10.72 -26.80 0.57
N GLU A 31 9.89 -26.84 -0.46
CA GLU A 31 9.22 -25.62 -0.90
C GLU A 31 8.37 -25.07 0.26
N PRO A 32 8.32 -23.74 0.44
CA PRO A 32 7.47 -23.15 1.46
C PRO A 32 6.01 -23.58 1.24
N PRO A 33 5.26 -23.86 2.32
CA PRO A 33 3.90 -24.39 2.21
C PRO A 33 2.98 -23.41 1.50
N ILE A 34 1.99 -23.95 0.80
CA ILE A 34 0.90 -23.17 0.22
C ILE A 34 -0.13 -22.95 1.33
N LEU A 35 -0.30 -21.70 1.75
CA LEU A 35 -1.24 -21.28 2.81
C LEU A 35 -2.54 -20.71 2.25
N LEU A 36 -2.54 -20.27 1.00
CA LEU A 36 -3.72 -19.70 0.33
C LEU A 36 -3.99 -20.43 -0.98
N SER A 37 -5.27 -20.63 -1.29
CA SER A 37 -5.74 -21.23 -2.54
C SER A 37 -6.35 -20.17 -3.46
N LYS A 38 -6.35 -20.42 -4.77
CA LYS A 38 -7.09 -19.63 -5.75
C LYS A 38 -8.52 -19.31 -5.30
N GLY A 39 -8.95 -18.07 -5.52
CA GLY A 39 -10.30 -17.61 -5.21
C GLY A 39 -10.55 -17.39 -3.72
N GLN A 40 -9.59 -17.68 -2.84
CA GLN A 40 -9.72 -17.42 -1.43
C GLN A 40 -9.72 -15.92 -1.15
N GLU A 41 -10.63 -15.50 -0.26
CA GLU A 41 -10.66 -14.12 0.22
C GLU A 41 -9.52 -13.87 1.22
N VAL A 42 -8.86 -12.73 1.04
CA VAL A 42 -7.79 -12.25 1.90
C VAL A 42 -8.08 -10.80 2.26
N TYR A 43 -7.91 -10.47 3.52
CA TYR A 43 -8.11 -9.14 4.10
C TYR A 43 -6.75 -8.59 4.51
N LEU A 44 -6.27 -7.61 3.76
CA LEU A 44 -5.04 -6.88 4.09
C LEU A 44 -5.37 -5.74 5.04
N VAL A 45 -4.59 -5.59 6.10
CA VAL A 45 -4.75 -4.47 7.03
C VAL A 45 -3.66 -3.47 6.77
N ASN A 46 -4.04 -2.24 6.46
CA ASN A 46 -3.13 -1.12 6.36
C ASN A 46 -3.65 0.01 7.24
N LYS A 47 -2.93 0.31 8.33
CA LYS A 47 -3.37 1.25 9.36
C LYS A 47 -4.75 0.85 9.91
N GLY A 48 -5.70 1.76 9.91
CA GLY A 48 -7.08 1.55 10.32
C GLY A 48 -8.01 1.06 9.21
N ASP A 49 -7.50 0.73 8.02
CA ASP A 49 -8.29 0.25 6.89
C ASP A 49 -8.10 -1.25 6.65
N VAL A 50 -9.19 -1.90 6.22
CA VAL A 50 -9.22 -3.30 5.81
C VAL A 50 -9.54 -3.36 4.33
N ILE A 51 -8.64 -3.97 3.56
CA ILE A 51 -8.73 -4.08 2.10
C ILE A 51 -9.08 -5.51 1.77
N LYS A 52 -10.23 -5.70 1.13
CA LYS A 52 -10.66 -7.02 0.67
C LYS A 52 -10.04 -7.33 -0.68
N CYS A 53 -9.41 -8.49 -0.75
CA CYS A 53 -8.74 -9.02 -1.92
C CYS A 53 -9.15 -10.48 -2.17
N THR A 54 -8.90 -10.96 -3.38
CA THR A 54 -9.07 -12.37 -3.77
C THR A 54 -7.77 -12.89 -4.38
N VAL A 55 -7.39 -14.13 -4.09
CA VAL A 55 -6.22 -14.78 -4.71
C VAL A 55 -6.51 -15.09 -6.18
N CYS A 56 -5.65 -14.62 -7.09
CA CYS A 56 -5.88 -14.73 -8.54
C CYS A 56 -5.84 -16.19 -9.05
N ASP A 57 -4.74 -16.89 -8.82
CA ASP A 57 -4.53 -18.29 -9.19
C ASP A 57 -3.30 -18.89 -8.49
N ASP A 58 -3.18 -20.21 -8.52
CA ASP A 58 -2.10 -20.96 -7.88
C ASP A 58 -0.76 -20.84 -8.65
N GLU A 59 -0.82 -20.51 -9.96
CA GLU A 59 0.33 -20.33 -10.86
C GLU A 59 1.07 -19.01 -10.62
N ASN A 60 0.37 -17.99 -10.11
CA ASN A 60 0.95 -16.72 -9.69
C ASN A 60 1.36 -16.73 -8.20
N SER A 61 1.63 -17.90 -7.63
CA SER A 61 2.42 -17.98 -6.40
C SER A 61 3.90 -18.12 -6.74
N TRP A 62 4.77 -17.43 -6.01
CA TRP A 62 6.21 -17.51 -6.25
C TRP A 62 6.95 -17.67 -4.93
N ILE A 63 8.05 -18.42 -4.98
CA ILE A 63 8.95 -18.59 -3.84
C ILE A 63 9.87 -17.37 -3.81
N CYS A 64 9.98 -16.74 -2.65
CA CYS A 64 10.85 -15.57 -2.46
C CYS A 64 11.64 -15.71 -1.15
N GLY A 65 12.96 -15.76 -1.24
CA GLY A 65 13.82 -16.02 -0.07
C GLY A 65 13.78 -17.47 0.40
N GLU A 66 14.43 -17.76 1.54
CA GLU A 66 14.71 -19.15 1.95
C GLU A 66 13.48 -19.91 2.50
N ASN A 67 12.39 -19.23 2.89
CA ASN A 67 11.19 -19.90 3.41
C ASN A 67 9.90 -19.06 3.30
N ASN A 68 9.66 -18.39 2.15
CA ASN A 68 8.47 -17.56 1.99
C ASN A 68 7.82 -17.79 0.62
N ARG A 69 6.49 -17.72 0.58
CA ARG A 69 5.69 -17.81 -0.64
C ARG A 69 4.87 -16.54 -0.78
N GLY A 70 4.96 -15.90 -1.93
CA GLY A 70 4.14 -14.77 -2.34
C GLY A 70 2.89 -15.23 -3.09
N TYR A 71 1.82 -14.46 -2.98
CA TYR A 71 0.56 -14.68 -3.68
C TYR A 71 0.14 -13.40 -4.37
N ARG A 72 -0.24 -13.49 -5.65
CA ARG A 72 -0.90 -12.39 -6.35
C ARG A 72 -2.36 -12.27 -5.90
N LEU A 73 -2.75 -11.05 -5.58
CA LEU A 73 -4.09 -10.69 -5.15
C LEU A 73 -4.73 -9.74 -6.16
N VAL A 74 -6.06 -9.80 -6.28
CA VAL A 74 -6.88 -8.80 -6.95
C VAL A 74 -7.76 -8.11 -5.93
N THR A 75 -7.77 -6.78 -5.93
CA THR A 75 -8.64 -5.96 -5.08
C THR A 75 -10.04 -5.88 -5.68
N GLU A 76 -11.07 -5.56 -4.89
CA GLU A 76 -12.44 -5.39 -5.41
C GLU A 76 -12.55 -4.33 -6.53
N GLY A 77 -11.63 -3.36 -6.57
CA GLY A 77 -11.54 -2.35 -7.63
C GLY A 77 -10.81 -2.80 -8.91
N GLY A 78 -10.41 -4.07 -9.00
CA GLY A 78 -9.69 -4.63 -10.14
C GLY A 78 -8.19 -4.29 -10.17
N GLY A 79 -7.63 -3.75 -9.09
CA GLY A 79 -6.19 -3.54 -8.92
C GLY A 79 -5.49 -4.83 -8.50
N TYR A 80 -4.16 -4.88 -8.66
CA TYR A 80 -3.34 -5.99 -8.16
C TYR A 80 -2.63 -5.60 -6.88
N ASP A 81 -2.50 -6.57 -5.97
CA ASP A 81 -1.68 -6.48 -4.77
C ASP A 81 -0.96 -7.82 -4.55
N CYS A 82 -0.20 -7.95 -3.48
CA CYS A 82 0.42 -9.21 -3.09
C CYS A 82 0.44 -9.41 -1.58
N THR A 83 0.49 -10.67 -1.16
CA THR A 83 0.76 -11.03 0.24
C THR A 83 1.73 -12.19 0.30
N TRP A 84 2.17 -12.53 1.52
CA TRP A 84 3.25 -13.47 1.78
C TRP A 84 2.88 -14.39 2.93
N ASN A 85 3.44 -15.61 2.96
CA ASN A 85 3.32 -16.48 4.13
C ASN A 85 3.75 -15.75 5.42
N SER A 86 4.84 -14.99 5.37
CA SER A 86 5.30 -14.18 6.50
C SER A 86 4.27 -13.16 6.98
N ALA A 87 3.53 -12.51 6.08
CA ALA A 87 2.50 -11.54 6.41
C ALA A 87 1.25 -12.22 7.01
N ILE A 88 0.89 -13.41 6.51
CA ILE A 88 -0.22 -14.21 7.05
C ILE A 88 0.11 -14.68 8.47
N LEU A 89 1.31 -15.27 8.64
CA LEU A 89 1.78 -15.75 9.94
C LEU A 89 2.05 -14.60 10.93
N GLY A 90 2.51 -13.46 10.41
CA GLY A 90 2.71 -12.21 11.14
C GLY A 90 1.43 -11.45 11.49
N LYS A 91 0.26 -11.93 11.03
CA LYS A 91 -1.06 -11.30 11.25
C LYS A 91 -1.15 -9.88 10.68
N GLU A 92 -0.61 -9.70 9.49
CA GLU A 92 -0.75 -8.48 8.67
C GLU A 92 -1.72 -8.71 7.50
N ALA A 93 -1.86 -9.97 7.07
CA ALA A 93 -2.88 -10.45 6.15
C ALA A 93 -3.73 -11.54 6.82
N PHE A 94 -5.04 -11.50 6.59
CA PHE A 94 -6.00 -12.37 7.28
C PHE A 94 -6.93 -13.07 6.30
N THR A 95 -7.36 -14.28 6.64
CA THR A 95 -8.40 -15.00 5.88
C THR A 95 -9.79 -14.83 6.50
N ASN A 96 -9.90 -14.08 7.60
CA ASN A 96 -11.13 -13.77 8.31
C ASN A 96 -11.24 -12.25 8.52
N TYR A 97 -12.39 -11.69 8.15
CA TYR A 97 -12.65 -10.25 8.23
C TYR A 97 -12.63 -9.71 9.67
N ASP A 98 -13.20 -10.42 10.65
CA ASP A 98 -13.27 -9.94 12.03
C ASP A 98 -11.89 -9.78 12.65
N SER A 99 -10.96 -10.69 12.32
CA SER A 99 -9.57 -10.61 12.77
C SER A 99 -8.84 -9.42 12.13
N ALA A 100 -9.03 -9.19 10.83
CA ALA A 100 -8.49 -8.02 10.15
C ALA A 100 -9.05 -6.72 10.73
N LYS A 101 -10.37 -6.67 10.96
CA LYS A 101 -11.06 -5.53 11.56
C LYS A 101 -10.61 -5.26 12.98
N ALA A 102 -10.37 -6.31 13.79
CA ALA A 102 -9.82 -6.15 15.13
C ALA A 102 -8.43 -5.51 15.08
N LYS A 103 -7.57 -5.92 14.13
CA LYS A 103 -6.24 -5.32 13.94
C LYS A 103 -6.32 -3.87 13.47
N ALA A 104 -7.19 -3.56 12.51
CA ALA A 104 -7.42 -2.19 12.05
C ALA A 104 -7.93 -1.29 13.20
N ASN A 105 -8.86 -1.81 14.01
CA ASN A 105 -9.37 -1.08 15.18
C ASN A 105 -8.32 -0.87 16.27
N GLU A 106 -7.35 -1.79 16.43
CA GLU A 106 -6.21 -1.59 17.33
C GLU A 106 -5.40 -0.36 16.90
N TYR A 107 -5.15 -0.22 15.60
CA TYR A 107 -4.48 0.96 15.05
C TYR A 107 -5.27 2.24 15.35
N LEU A 108 -6.57 2.26 15.07
CA LEU A 108 -7.44 3.41 15.32
C LEU A 108 -7.56 3.81 16.80
N LYS A 109 -7.30 2.89 17.74
CA LYS A 109 -7.30 3.17 19.19
C LYS A 109 -5.97 3.73 19.69
N THR A 110 -4.89 3.49 18.95
CA THR A 110 -3.52 3.82 19.35
C THR A 110 -2.97 5.02 18.59
N HIS A 111 -3.75 5.58 17.66
CA HIS A 111 -3.36 6.72 16.84
C HIS A 111 -4.48 7.78 16.84
N ASP A 112 -4.08 9.03 16.96
CA ASP A 112 -4.91 10.22 16.80
C ASP A 112 -4.65 10.87 15.42
N GLY A 113 -5.33 11.99 15.13
CA GLY A 113 -5.22 12.69 13.87
C GLY A 113 -5.87 11.93 12.72
N ILE A 114 -6.92 11.14 13.00
CA ILE A 114 -7.62 10.33 12.01
C ILE A 114 -9.07 10.83 11.91
N ILE A 115 -9.46 11.24 10.70
CA ILE A 115 -10.86 11.55 10.39
C ILE A 115 -11.47 10.31 9.75
N LEU A 116 -12.37 9.66 10.49
CA LEU A 116 -13.06 8.47 10.00
C LEU A 116 -13.97 8.81 8.81
N ALA A 117 -13.99 7.93 7.81
CA ALA A 117 -14.83 8.11 6.61
C ALA A 117 -16.30 8.39 6.96
N ALA A 118 -16.84 7.67 7.94
CA ALA A 118 -18.22 7.80 8.41
C ALA A 118 -18.54 9.16 9.05
N ASN A 119 -17.52 9.91 9.47
CA ASN A 119 -17.65 11.22 10.09
C ASN A 119 -17.52 12.37 9.07
N ILE A 120 -17.15 12.08 7.82
CA ILE A 120 -17.02 13.10 6.78
C ILE A 120 -18.41 13.46 6.27
N LYS A 121 -18.78 14.75 6.43
CA LYS A 121 -20.08 15.30 6.02
C LYS A 121 -19.86 16.50 5.10
N PRO A 122 -19.91 16.31 3.77
CA PRO A 122 -19.69 17.40 2.84
C PRO A 122 -20.87 18.38 2.84
N ILE A 123 -20.57 19.67 2.74
CA ILE A 123 -21.56 20.74 2.51
C ILE A 123 -21.99 20.74 1.04
N ASN A 124 -21.01 20.58 0.14
CA ASN A 124 -21.23 20.53 -1.29
C ASN A 124 -20.24 19.54 -1.93
N THR A 125 -20.65 18.93 -3.04
CA THR A 125 -19.82 18.02 -3.84
C THR A 125 -19.87 18.43 -5.30
N VAL A 126 -18.71 18.49 -5.95
CA VAL A 126 -18.57 18.71 -7.39
C VAL A 126 -17.75 17.57 -7.95
N ALA A 127 -18.26 16.91 -8.98
CA ALA A 127 -17.63 15.75 -9.59
C ALA A 127 -17.59 15.87 -11.11
N TYR A 128 -16.57 15.27 -11.70
CA TYR A 128 -16.33 15.25 -13.13
C TYR A 128 -15.94 13.85 -13.57
N SER A 129 -16.46 13.40 -14.71
CA SER A 129 -15.95 12.22 -15.39
C SER A 129 -15.14 12.58 -16.62
N CYS A 130 -14.11 11.80 -16.91
CA CYS A 130 -13.46 11.82 -18.21
C CYS A 130 -13.15 10.40 -18.68
N VAL A 131 -13.17 10.22 -20.00
CA VAL A 131 -12.62 9.04 -20.65
C VAL A 131 -11.24 9.44 -21.16
N ARG A 132 -10.22 8.65 -20.81
CA ARG A 132 -8.86 8.87 -21.34
C ARG A 132 -8.62 7.92 -22.51
N ASP A 133 -7.83 8.38 -23.47
CA ASP A 133 -7.42 7.57 -24.62
C ASP A 133 -6.48 6.42 -24.20
N CYS A 134 -5.79 6.56 -23.06
CA CYS A 134 -4.92 5.55 -22.48
C CYS A 134 -5.47 5.05 -21.13
N GLY A 135 -5.85 3.77 -21.09
CA GLY A 135 -6.41 3.09 -19.93
C GLY A 135 -7.89 2.77 -20.09
N ASN A 136 -8.28 1.56 -19.69
CA ASN A 136 -9.68 1.14 -19.76
C ASN A 136 -10.49 1.82 -18.65
N GLY A 137 -11.52 2.58 -19.04
CA GLY A 137 -12.60 3.00 -18.16
C GLY A 137 -12.74 4.51 -17.94
N GLU A 138 -13.98 4.91 -17.68
CA GLU A 138 -14.32 6.24 -17.17
C GLU A 138 -13.62 6.48 -15.83
N LYS A 139 -12.94 7.62 -15.72
CA LYS A 139 -12.32 8.08 -14.47
C LYS A 139 -13.19 9.19 -13.90
N ILE A 140 -13.41 9.15 -12.59
CA ILE A 140 -14.14 10.17 -11.86
C ILE A 140 -13.16 10.91 -10.95
N ALA A 141 -13.23 12.23 -10.97
CA ALA A 141 -12.56 13.09 -10.00
C ALA A 141 -13.61 13.96 -9.33
N PHE A 142 -13.44 14.25 -8.05
CA PHE A 142 -14.37 15.10 -7.32
C PHE A 142 -13.66 15.87 -6.20
N TYR A 143 -14.28 16.96 -5.79
CA TYR A 143 -13.97 17.58 -4.51
C TYR A 143 -15.24 17.87 -3.73
N CYS A 144 -15.11 17.87 -2.42
CA CYS A 144 -16.17 18.22 -1.49
C CYS A 144 -15.73 19.38 -0.60
N ASP A 145 -16.58 20.38 -0.46
CA ASP A 145 -16.41 21.42 0.56
C ASP A 145 -16.83 20.85 1.92
N LEU A 146 -15.91 20.83 2.89
CA LEU A 146 -16.15 20.35 4.25
C LEU A 146 -16.45 21.50 5.24
N GLY A 147 -16.47 22.75 4.77
CA GLY A 147 -16.52 23.96 5.59
C GLY A 147 -15.14 24.39 6.11
N ASN A 148 -15.08 25.59 6.69
CA ASN A 148 -13.84 26.16 7.26
C ASN A 148 -12.65 26.18 6.29
N ASP A 149 -12.93 26.43 5.01
CA ASP A 149 -11.98 26.37 3.90
C ASP A 149 -11.26 25.00 3.76
N MET A 150 -11.85 23.89 4.22
CA MET A 150 -11.30 22.55 4.02
C MET A 150 -11.99 21.83 2.87
N TYR A 151 -11.20 21.13 2.05
CA TYR A 151 -11.68 20.42 0.88
C TYR A 151 -11.21 18.97 0.89
N TYR A 152 -12.15 18.02 0.78
CA TYR A 152 -11.86 16.64 0.44
C TYR A 152 -11.70 16.53 -1.07
N ILE A 153 -10.64 15.89 -1.56
CA ILE A 153 -10.32 15.86 -2.99
C ILE A 153 -9.93 14.44 -3.39
N SER A 154 -10.47 13.98 -4.52
CA SER A 154 -10.01 12.81 -5.26
C SER A 154 -9.80 13.25 -6.71
N GLU A 155 -8.54 13.36 -7.14
CA GLU A 155 -8.18 13.72 -8.52
C GLU A 155 -8.22 12.48 -9.41
N PHE A 156 -8.13 12.66 -10.74
CA PHE A 156 -8.24 11.53 -11.67
C PHE A 156 -7.14 10.46 -11.49
N MET A 157 -6.01 10.82 -10.87
CA MET A 157 -4.81 9.97 -10.77
C MET A 157 -4.11 10.06 -9.41
N THR A 158 -4.72 10.66 -8.38
CA THR A 158 -4.06 10.82 -7.08
C THR A 158 -4.82 10.12 -5.98
N TYR A 159 -4.16 10.03 -4.83
CA TYR A 159 -4.79 9.61 -3.60
C TYR A 159 -5.92 10.56 -3.18
N HIS A 160 -6.88 10.02 -2.43
CA HIS A 160 -7.87 10.81 -1.71
C HIS A 160 -7.18 11.60 -0.59
N HIS A 161 -7.46 12.89 -0.50
CA HIS A 161 -6.79 13.78 0.45
C HIS A 161 -7.66 14.96 0.89
N ILE A 162 -7.25 15.62 1.97
CA ILE A 162 -7.83 16.87 2.47
C ILE A 162 -6.77 17.96 2.43
N CYS A 163 -7.16 19.12 1.92
CA CYS A 163 -6.35 20.34 1.93
C CYS A 163 -7.14 21.53 2.45
N LYS A 164 -6.44 22.44 3.15
CA LYS A 164 -6.96 23.74 3.54
C LYS A 164 -6.71 24.82 2.48
N GLY A 165 -7.70 25.67 2.30
CA GLY A 165 -7.66 26.88 1.49
C GLY A 165 -8.19 26.68 0.06
N LYS A 166 -8.84 27.73 -0.46
CA LYS A 166 -9.42 27.79 -1.82
C LYS A 166 -8.43 27.60 -2.97
N LYS A 167 -7.12 27.54 -2.68
CA LYS A 167 -6.09 27.17 -3.67
C LYS A 167 -6.21 25.69 -4.06
N ALA A 168 -6.72 24.83 -3.18
CA ALA A 168 -6.89 23.40 -3.44
C ALA A 168 -7.86 23.16 -4.61
N VAL A 169 -9.03 23.83 -4.61
CA VAL A 169 -10.00 23.75 -5.72
C VAL A 169 -9.40 24.26 -7.03
N ARG A 170 -8.60 25.35 -6.98
CA ARG A 170 -7.91 25.86 -8.18
C ARG A 170 -6.90 24.85 -8.73
N LYS A 171 -6.15 24.15 -7.88
CA LYS A 171 -5.23 23.08 -8.28
C LYS A 171 -6.00 21.90 -8.90
N PHE A 172 -7.11 21.50 -8.28
CA PHE A 172 -8.00 20.47 -8.80
C PHE A 172 -8.51 20.81 -10.22
N MET A 173 -9.05 22.02 -10.43
CA MET A 173 -9.51 22.46 -11.75
C MET A 173 -8.37 22.67 -12.76
N GLY A 174 -7.13 22.76 -12.28
CA GLY A 174 -5.92 22.93 -13.09
C GLY A 174 -5.29 21.63 -13.60
N GLN A 175 -5.82 20.46 -13.25
CA GLN A 175 -5.32 19.16 -13.71
C GLN A 175 -5.27 19.09 -15.25
N GLN A 176 -4.27 18.38 -15.79
CA GLN A 176 -4.12 18.22 -17.25
C GLN A 176 -5.35 17.59 -17.93
N ALA A 177 -6.09 16.73 -17.22
CA ALA A 177 -7.32 16.14 -17.73
C ALA A 177 -8.35 17.21 -18.15
N PHE A 178 -8.48 18.31 -17.41
CA PHE A 178 -9.36 19.42 -17.79
C PHE A 178 -8.91 20.13 -19.07
N LYS A 179 -7.62 20.09 -19.39
CA LYS A 179 -7.06 20.72 -20.60
C LYS A 179 -7.18 19.84 -21.84
N TYR A 180 -6.99 18.52 -21.68
CA TYR A 180 -6.83 17.62 -22.82
C TYR A 180 -7.97 16.61 -23.01
N ASN A 181 -8.75 16.32 -21.98
CA ASN A 181 -9.78 15.26 -22.01
C ASN A 181 -11.21 15.80 -21.83
N ASN A 182 -11.39 17.11 -21.71
CA ASN A 182 -12.67 17.80 -21.57
C ASN A 182 -13.68 17.08 -20.63
N PRO A 183 -13.37 16.97 -19.33
CA PRO A 183 -14.21 16.25 -18.37
C PRO A 183 -15.62 16.84 -18.29
N LYS A 184 -16.62 15.98 -18.12
CA LYS A 184 -18.03 16.37 -17.97
C LYS A 184 -18.42 16.38 -16.50
N GLU A 185 -19.11 17.43 -16.07
CA GLU A 185 -19.64 17.49 -14.71
C GLU A 185 -20.74 16.43 -14.50
N ILE A 186 -20.71 15.76 -13.34
CA ILE A 186 -21.65 14.71 -12.96
C ILE A 186 -22.63 15.28 -11.93
N SER A 187 -23.90 15.40 -12.30
CA SER A 187 -24.95 15.82 -11.38
C SER A 187 -25.34 14.69 -10.43
N GLY A 188 -25.56 15.02 -9.14
CA GLY A 188 -26.05 14.07 -8.14
C GLY A 188 -25.04 12.99 -7.72
N PHE A 189 -23.74 13.20 -8.00
CA PHE A 189 -22.69 12.26 -7.60
C PHE A 189 -22.63 12.12 -6.07
N ILE A 190 -22.61 10.87 -5.59
CA ILE A 190 -22.48 10.54 -4.16
C ILE A 190 -21.06 10.00 -3.92
N PRO A 191 -20.19 10.76 -3.22
CA PRO A 191 -18.81 10.34 -3.00
C PRO A 191 -18.72 9.20 -2.00
N VAL A 192 -17.81 8.25 -2.26
CA VAL A 192 -17.40 7.25 -1.28
C VAL A 192 -16.16 7.76 -0.55
N PHE A 193 -16.30 8.01 0.74
CA PHE A 193 -15.22 8.51 1.57
C PHE A 193 -14.33 7.39 2.12
N LYS A 194 -13.09 7.76 2.41
CA LYS A 194 -12.08 6.90 3.04
C LYS A 194 -11.62 7.53 4.35
N ASN A 195 -11.04 6.73 5.25
CA ASN A 195 -10.40 7.25 6.44
C ASN A 195 -9.23 8.16 6.02
N MET A 196 -9.15 9.33 6.63
CA MET A 196 -8.13 10.33 6.32
C MET A 196 -7.18 10.46 7.50
N TYR A 197 -5.91 10.15 7.27
CA TYR A 197 -4.85 10.18 8.28
C TYR A 197 -4.07 11.47 8.14
N LYS A 198 -3.79 12.12 9.26
CA LYS A 198 -2.98 13.34 9.29
C LYS A 198 -1.63 13.06 8.64
N CYS A 199 -1.24 13.96 7.74
CA CYS A 199 0.03 13.85 7.07
C CYS A 199 1.15 14.47 7.89
N THR A 200 2.38 13.97 7.70
CA THR A 200 3.59 14.61 8.24
C THR A 200 3.82 15.99 7.60
N GLU A 201 4.65 16.82 8.24
CA GLU A 201 5.05 18.15 7.73
C GLU A 201 5.72 18.15 6.35
N GLN A 202 6.17 17.00 5.85
CA GLN A 202 6.76 16.85 4.52
C GLN A 202 5.72 16.85 3.39
N SER A 203 4.42 16.74 3.72
CA SER A 203 3.32 16.65 2.77
C SER A 203 2.73 18.02 2.44
N ASP A 204 2.33 18.21 1.17
CA ASP A 204 1.50 19.34 0.73
C ASP A 204 0.02 19.20 1.15
N TRP A 205 -0.38 18.05 1.70
CA TRP A 205 -1.73 17.72 2.11
C TRP A 205 -1.85 17.67 3.64
N ASP A 206 -2.99 18.09 4.18
CA ASP A 206 -3.25 18.05 5.62
C ASP A 206 -3.58 16.63 6.08
N TYR A 207 -4.42 15.92 5.30
CA TYR A 207 -4.75 14.52 5.52
C TYR A 207 -4.78 13.75 4.20
N ALA A 208 -4.55 12.44 4.24
CA ALA A 208 -4.70 11.57 3.07
C ALA A 208 -5.06 10.14 3.45
N GLU A 209 -5.47 9.34 2.47
CA GLU A 209 -5.77 7.92 2.68
C GLU A 209 -4.54 7.08 3.05
N TYR A 210 -4.80 5.89 3.59
CA TYR A 210 -3.79 5.02 4.19
C TYR A 210 -2.61 4.66 3.27
N SER A 211 -2.80 4.64 1.95
CA SER A 211 -1.77 4.24 0.99
C SER A 211 -0.76 5.34 0.70
N TYR A 212 -1.04 6.58 1.10
CA TYR A 212 -0.10 7.68 0.93
C TYR A 212 1.01 7.61 1.98
N VAL A 213 2.27 7.71 1.53
CA VAL A 213 3.46 7.46 2.36
C VAL A 213 3.56 8.42 3.55
N TYR A 214 3.15 9.68 3.38
CA TYR A 214 3.21 10.69 4.45
C TYR A 214 1.98 10.68 5.36
N ALA A 215 0.95 9.88 5.06
CA ALA A 215 -0.28 9.82 5.84
C ALA A 215 -0.12 8.84 7.01
N VAL A 216 0.30 9.32 8.18
CA VAL A 216 0.79 8.43 9.25
C VAL A 216 -0.12 8.39 10.47
N GLY A 217 -0.97 9.41 10.69
CA GLY A 217 -1.59 9.60 12.00
C GLY A 217 -0.56 9.87 13.10
N GLU A 218 -1.01 10.21 14.30
CA GLU A 218 -0.11 10.48 15.43
C GLU A 218 -0.28 9.40 16.49
N ARG A 219 0.77 8.64 16.78
CA ARG A 219 0.70 7.60 17.82
C ARG A 219 0.49 8.24 19.19
N ILE A 220 -0.48 7.71 19.95
CA ILE A 220 -0.84 8.13 21.32
C ILE A 220 0.06 7.42 22.34
#